data_AF-Q224M0-F1
#
_entry.id   AF-Q224M0-F1
#
_cell.length_a   1.000
_cell.length_b   1.000
_cell.length_c   1.000
_cell.angle_alpha   90.00
_cell.angle_beta   90.00
_cell.angle_gamma   90.00
#
_symmetry.space_group_name_H-M   'P 1'
#
loop_
_entity.id
_entity.type
_entity.pdbx_description
1 polymer ?
#
loop_
_entity_poly.entity_id
_entity_poly.type
_entity_poly.pdbx_seq_one_letter_code
_entity_poly.pdbx_strand_id
1 'polypeptide(L)'
;MQQNILVKQKEALVNAYKVTCILADKTGTITMNQLTITHLFYGQNLFKTAENNFDEGENFNPDDQDFQNLYKNAALSCNAKFVLEGDQNNVDYSTCKMLGGVSDQALLRFLHSIKNVDNFKKSIQYAKNIEGKAAKLELNSINKYKFSIVEEEVEDSHYVVYFEGAAEKIISLCQFYMKNNSKLEIDSAFKENVLNCLEQLEQIYLFLLKN
;
A
#
# COMPACT_ATOMS: atom_id res chain seq x y z
N MET A 1 18.46 -10.64 33.43
CA MET A 1 18.21 -10.10 32.08
C MET A 1 17.89 -8.62 32.23
N GLN A 2 18.52 -7.76 31.43
CA GLN A 2 18.29 -6.32 31.46
C GLN A 2 17.09 -5.99 30.56
N GLN A 3 16.03 -5.36 31.08
CA GLN A 3 14.74 -5.19 30.37
C GLN A 3 14.59 -3.84 29.64
N ASN A 4 15.68 -3.10 29.40
CA ASN A 4 15.66 -1.80 28.71
C ASN A 4 14.71 -0.73 29.30
N ILE A 5 14.39 -0.81 30.60
CA ILE A 5 13.57 0.18 31.31
C ILE A 5 14.49 1.15 32.07
N LEU A 6 14.44 2.44 31.73
CA LEU A 6 15.14 3.50 32.46
C LEU A 6 14.23 4.10 33.53
N VAL A 7 14.59 3.91 34.79
CA VAL A 7 13.85 4.46 35.94
C VAL A 7 14.56 5.71 36.44
N LYS A 8 13.97 6.88 36.21
CA LYS A 8 14.55 8.16 36.63
C LYS A 8 14.30 8.48 38.12
N GLN A 9 13.17 8.04 38.67
CA GLN A 9 12.76 8.27 40.06
C GLN A 9 12.52 6.93 40.75
N LYS A 10 13.17 6.69 41.89
CA LYS A 10 13.07 5.41 42.60
C LYS A 10 11.65 5.15 43.10
N GLU A 11 10.92 6.20 43.45
CA GLU A 11 9.53 6.17 43.90
C GLU A 11 8.59 5.60 42.82
N ALA A 12 8.90 5.79 41.53
CA ALA A 12 8.11 5.25 40.44
C ALA A 12 8.05 3.72 40.46
N LEU A 13 9.14 3.05 40.88
CA LEU A 13 9.17 1.59 41.00
C LEU A 13 8.23 1.10 42.11
N VAL A 14 8.16 1.85 43.21
CA VAL A 14 7.32 1.55 44.37
C VAL A 14 5.86 1.86 44.07
N ASN A 15 5.57 2.83 43.22
CA ASN A 15 4.20 3.15 42.85
C ASN A 15 3.67 2.26 41.71
N ALA A 16 4.54 1.67 40.88
CA ALA A 16 4.15 0.79 39.78
C ALA A 16 3.29 -0.40 40.23
N TYR A 17 3.59 -1.02 41.38
CA TYR A 17 2.79 -2.14 41.91
C TYR A 17 1.43 -1.70 42.50
N LYS A 18 1.21 -0.39 42.68
CA LYS A 18 -0.04 0.18 43.20
C LYS A 18 -0.96 0.72 42.09
N VAL A 19 -0.54 0.62 40.83
CA VAL A 19 -1.32 1.12 39.69
C VAL A 19 -2.59 0.29 39.53
N THR A 20 -3.75 0.97 39.58
CA THR A 20 -5.07 0.36 39.35
C THR A 20 -5.70 0.80 38.02
N CYS A 21 -5.11 1.80 37.35
CA CYS A 21 -5.56 2.32 36.06
C CYS A 21 -4.36 2.75 35.21
N ILE A 22 -4.34 2.36 33.94
CA ILE A 22 -3.35 2.79 32.96
C ILE A 22 -4.05 3.68 31.95
N LEU A 23 -3.57 4.92 31.81
CA LEU A 23 -3.94 5.81 30.73
C LEU A 23 -2.80 5.78 29.72
N ALA A 24 -3.07 5.27 28.53
CA ALA A 24 -2.10 5.18 27.45
C ALA A 24 -2.54 6.05 26.28
N ASP A 25 -1.59 6.81 25.72
CA ASP A 25 -1.80 7.44 24.43
C ASP A 25 -1.82 6.37 23.32
N LYS A 26 -2.49 6.64 22.20
CA LYS A 26 -2.55 5.69 21.08
C LYS A 26 -1.27 5.73 20.26
N THR A 27 -0.93 6.91 19.76
CA THR A 27 0.07 7.07 18.69
C THR A 27 1.49 7.14 19.26
N GLY A 28 2.36 6.22 18.87
CA GLY A 28 3.73 6.16 19.39
C GLY A 28 3.86 5.56 20.79
N THR A 29 2.75 5.07 21.36
CA THR A 29 2.73 4.33 22.64
C THR A 29 2.08 2.95 22.46
N ILE A 30 0.82 2.88 22.01
CA ILE A 30 0.18 1.60 21.65
C ILE A 30 0.53 1.21 20.21
N THR A 31 0.51 2.18 19.28
CA THR A 31 0.88 1.97 17.88
C THR A 31 2.26 2.54 17.59
N MET A 32 2.92 2.03 16.55
CA MET A 32 4.28 2.45 16.16
C MET A 32 4.35 3.83 15.48
N ASN A 33 3.23 4.57 15.40
CA ASN A 33 3.11 5.82 14.62
C ASN A 33 3.62 5.67 13.18
N GLN A 34 3.38 4.50 12.59
CA GLN A 34 3.73 4.17 11.21
C GLN A 34 2.51 3.52 10.58
N LEU A 35 2.15 4.00 9.39
CA LEU A 35 1.08 3.40 8.61
C LEU A 35 1.59 2.10 7.98
N THR A 36 0.81 1.03 8.09
CA THR A 36 1.13 -0.29 7.54
C THR A 36 -0.05 -0.81 6.72
N ILE A 37 0.24 -1.64 5.72
CA ILE A 37 -0.79 -2.31 4.92
C ILE A 37 -1.20 -3.58 5.65
N THR A 38 -2.45 -3.69 6.08
CA THR A 38 -2.97 -4.83 6.87
C THR A 38 -3.78 -5.82 6.04
N HIS A 39 -4.40 -5.35 4.96
CA HIS A 39 -5.27 -6.15 4.11
C HIS A 39 -5.08 -5.83 2.63
N LEU A 40 -5.42 -6.79 1.78
CA LEU A 40 -5.40 -6.71 0.33
C LEU A 40 -6.69 -7.31 -0.22
N PHE A 41 -7.33 -6.62 -1.15
CA PHE A 41 -8.47 -7.16 -1.88
C PHE A 41 -8.10 -7.37 -3.34
N TYR A 42 -8.16 -8.62 -3.80
CA TYR A 42 -7.94 -9.01 -5.19
C TYR A 42 -8.66 -10.34 -5.46
N GLY A 43 -8.95 -10.64 -6.73
CA GLY A 43 -9.66 -11.87 -7.09
C GLY A 43 -11.07 -11.99 -6.48
N GLN A 44 -11.65 -10.87 -6.01
CA GLN A 44 -12.88 -10.78 -5.20
C GLN A 44 -12.79 -11.37 -3.78
N ASN A 45 -11.59 -11.57 -3.26
CA ASN A 45 -11.35 -12.06 -1.91
C ASN A 45 -10.55 -11.04 -1.11
N LEU A 46 -10.72 -11.09 0.22
CA LEU A 46 -9.95 -10.31 1.17
C LEU A 46 -8.88 -11.16 1.81
N PHE A 47 -7.64 -10.67 1.79
CA PHE A 47 -6.48 -11.33 2.36
C PHE A 47 -5.80 -10.43 3.38
N LYS A 48 -5.22 -11.04 4.42
CA LYS A 48 -4.39 -10.34 5.41
C LYS A 48 -2.93 -10.32 4.98
N THR A 49 -2.20 -9.31 5.44
CA THR A 49 -0.74 -9.25 5.37
C THR A 49 -0.11 -9.76 6.67
N ALA A 50 1.21 -9.99 6.68
CA ALA A 50 1.95 -10.37 7.89
C ALA A 50 1.91 -9.33 9.02
N GLU A 51 1.55 -8.08 8.70
CA GLU A 51 1.35 -7.01 9.69
C GLU A 51 0.03 -7.19 10.48
N ASN A 52 -0.89 -8.02 9.99
CA ASN A 52 -2.16 -8.31 10.67
C ASN A 52 -2.20 -9.75 11.20
N ASN A 53 -1.77 -9.89 12.46
CA ASN A 53 -1.84 -11.16 13.20
C ASN A 53 -3.07 -11.27 14.12
N PHE A 54 -3.99 -10.30 14.07
CA PHE A 54 -5.13 -10.23 14.98
C PHE A 54 -6.40 -10.79 14.36
N ASP A 55 -6.68 -10.41 13.11
CA ASP A 55 -7.91 -10.84 12.45
C ASP A 55 -7.81 -12.31 12.03
N GLU A 56 -8.93 -13.01 11.97
CA GLU A 56 -9.02 -14.33 11.32
C GLU A 56 -9.09 -14.15 9.80
N GLY A 57 -8.58 -15.11 9.03
CA GLY A 57 -8.61 -15.06 7.55
C GLY A 57 -7.36 -15.59 6.88
N GLU A 58 -7.38 -15.60 5.56
CA GLU A 58 -6.30 -16.14 4.73
C GLU A 58 -5.18 -15.11 4.50
N ASN A 59 -3.94 -15.58 4.49
CA ASN A 59 -2.80 -14.77 4.08
C ASN A 59 -2.78 -14.64 2.55
N PHE A 60 -2.35 -13.49 2.05
CA PHE A 60 -2.15 -13.34 0.61
C PHE A 60 -1.02 -14.25 0.12
N ASN A 61 -1.13 -14.71 -1.13
CA ASN A 61 -0.07 -15.44 -1.79
C ASN A 61 0.71 -14.49 -2.73
N PRO A 62 2.00 -14.21 -2.48
CA PRO A 62 2.81 -13.39 -3.36
C PRO A 62 2.92 -13.93 -4.79
N ASP A 63 2.73 -15.24 -5.00
CA ASP A 63 2.78 -15.88 -6.32
C ASP A 63 1.42 -15.95 -7.03
N ASP A 64 0.34 -15.49 -6.38
CA ASP A 64 -0.97 -15.38 -7.01
C ASP A 64 -0.94 -14.36 -8.15
N GLN A 65 -1.56 -14.73 -9.28
CA GLN A 65 -1.51 -13.94 -10.50
C GLN A 65 -2.29 -12.62 -10.40
N ASP A 66 -3.43 -12.60 -9.72
CA ASP A 66 -4.21 -11.39 -9.48
C ASP A 66 -3.45 -10.48 -8.50
N PHE A 67 -2.75 -11.05 -7.53
CA PHE A 67 -1.83 -10.29 -6.68
C PHE A 67 -0.67 -9.69 -7.49
N GLN A 68 -0.06 -10.40 -8.44
CA GLN A 68 0.99 -9.82 -9.30
C GLN A 68 0.49 -8.61 -10.10
N ASN A 69 -0.76 -8.65 -10.57
CA ASN A 69 -1.39 -7.52 -11.26
C ASN A 69 -1.60 -6.33 -10.29
N LEU A 70 -2.08 -6.59 -9.07
CA LEU A 70 -2.21 -5.57 -8.03
C LEU A 70 -0.84 -4.97 -7.64
N TYR A 71 0.17 -5.82 -7.45
CA TYR A 71 1.55 -5.42 -7.13
C TYR A 71 2.11 -4.48 -8.20
N LYS A 72 1.98 -4.85 -9.48
CA LYS A 72 2.45 -4.04 -10.62
C LYS A 72 1.78 -2.66 -10.61
N ASN A 73 0.46 -2.62 -10.41
CA ASN A 73 -0.28 -1.37 -10.36
C ASN A 73 0.17 -0.48 -9.20
N ALA A 74 0.18 -1.03 -7.99
CA ALA A 74 0.59 -0.34 -6.78
C ALA A 74 2.04 0.16 -6.87
N ALA A 75 2.96 -0.64 -7.41
CA ALA A 75 4.33 -0.22 -7.60
C ALA A 75 4.42 0.97 -8.56
N LEU A 76 3.74 0.93 -9.70
CA LEU A 76 3.84 1.94 -10.75
C LEU A 76 3.08 3.24 -10.44
N SER A 77 2.00 3.18 -9.66
CA SER A 77 1.30 4.35 -9.14
C SER A 77 2.01 4.98 -7.94
N CYS A 78 2.81 4.20 -7.19
CA CYS A 78 3.49 4.68 -5.98
C CYS A 78 4.61 5.69 -6.27
N ASN A 79 4.56 6.83 -5.58
CA ASN A 79 5.47 7.95 -5.74
C ASN A 79 6.51 8.11 -4.61
N ALA A 80 6.45 7.29 -3.56
CA ALA A 80 7.47 7.31 -2.51
C ALA A 80 8.82 6.78 -3.02
N LYS A 81 9.88 7.14 -2.29
CA LYS A 81 11.25 6.68 -2.54
C LYS A 81 12.00 6.49 -1.22
N PHE A 82 12.86 5.48 -1.16
CA PHE A 82 13.81 5.34 -0.06
C PHE A 82 14.92 6.40 -0.16
N VAL A 83 15.31 6.93 0.99
CA VAL A 83 16.47 7.82 1.13
C VAL A 83 17.62 6.98 1.64
N LEU A 84 18.47 6.54 0.71
CA LEU A 84 19.63 5.71 1.03
C LEU A 84 20.78 6.63 1.47
N GLU A 85 21.11 6.60 2.75
CA GLU A 85 22.28 7.29 3.34
C GLU A 85 23.34 6.23 3.70
N GLY A 86 24.61 6.47 3.36
CA GLY A 86 25.72 5.57 3.73
C GLY A 86 25.92 4.35 2.82
N ASP A 87 26.27 3.20 3.41
CA ASP A 87 26.58 1.96 2.69
C ASP A 87 25.30 1.29 2.17
N GLN A 88 25.13 1.28 0.85
CA GLN A 88 23.96 0.75 0.16
C GLN A 88 23.86 -0.78 0.23
N ASN A 89 24.90 -1.49 0.71
CA ASN A 89 24.90 -2.94 0.80
C ASN A 89 24.23 -3.49 2.06
N ASN A 90 23.96 -2.65 3.07
CA ASN A 90 23.36 -3.09 4.35
C ASN A 90 22.25 -2.15 4.82
N VAL A 91 21.27 -1.90 3.94
CA VAL A 91 20.13 -1.04 4.22
C VAL A 91 19.02 -1.85 4.89
N ASP A 92 18.64 -1.46 6.10
CA ASP A 92 17.39 -1.93 6.72
C ASP A 92 16.20 -1.17 6.15
N TYR A 93 15.56 -1.76 5.13
CA TYR A 93 14.38 -1.19 4.48
C TYR A 93 13.14 -1.16 5.36
N SER A 94 13.12 -1.75 6.56
CA SER A 94 11.99 -1.66 7.50
C SER A 94 11.99 -0.35 8.29
N THR A 95 13.19 0.23 8.51
CA THR A 95 13.37 1.49 9.25
C THR A 95 13.93 2.62 8.39
N CYS A 96 14.29 2.34 7.12
CA CYS A 96 14.81 3.32 6.19
C CYS A 96 13.89 4.53 6.03
N LYS A 97 14.51 5.72 6.00
CA LYS A 97 13.86 7.01 5.77
C LYS A 97 13.33 7.08 4.34
N MET A 98 12.17 7.72 4.17
CA MET A 98 11.49 7.78 2.87
C MET A 98 11.01 9.21 2.58
N LEU A 99 10.89 9.52 1.29
CA LEU A 99 10.21 10.72 0.78
C LEU A 99 8.89 10.30 0.12
N GLY A 100 7.90 11.20 0.13
CA GLY A 100 6.56 10.97 -0.42
C GLY A 100 5.46 11.05 0.65
N GLY A 101 4.20 10.92 0.24
CA GLY A 101 3.07 10.91 1.17
C GLY A 101 3.09 9.70 2.10
N VAL A 102 2.53 9.83 3.31
CA VAL A 102 2.54 8.75 4.32
C VAL A 102 1.95 7.43 3.81
N SER A 103 0.87 7.49 3.02
CA SER A 103 0.27 6.31 2.38
C SER A 103 1.19 5.68 1.35
N ASP A 104 1.86 6.50 0.52
CA ASP A 104 2.86 6.03 -0.45
C ASP A 104 4.07 5.38 0.24
N GLN A 105 4.48 5.91 1.40
CA GLN A 105 5.59 5.33 2.16
C GLN A 105 5.22 3.96 2.72
N ALA A 106 4.02 3.81 3.29
CA ALA A 106 3.51 2.51 3.76
C ALA A 106 3.42 1.50 2.61
N LEU A 107 2.87 1.94 1.47
CA LEU A 107 2.74 1.13 0.27
C LEU A 107 4.10 0.69 -0.26
N LEU A 108 5.05 1.61 -0.41
CA LEU A 108 6.40 1.28 -0.89
C LEU A 108 7.11 0.30 0.05
N ARG A 109 6.98 0.47 1.38
CA ARG A 109 7.58 -0.46 2.34
C ARG A 109 6.99 -1.87 2.22
N PHE A 110 5.67 -1.97 2.12
CA PHE A 110 4.98 -3.24 1.89
C PHE A 110 5.40 -3.89 0.56
N LEU A 111 5.39 -3.16 -0.55
CA LEU A 111 5.78 -3.71 -1.85
C LEU A 111 7.26 -4.14 -1.85
N HIS A 112 8.14 -3.35 -1.24
CA HIS A 112 9.57 -3.65 -1.22
C HIS A 112 9.92 -4.89 -0.38
N SER A 113 9.13 -5.22 0.65
CA SER A 113 9.32 -6.45 1.42
C SER A 113 9.01 -7.72 0.62
N ILE A 114 8.22 -7.59 -0.45
CA ILE A 114 7.87 -8.69 -1.36
C ILE A 114 8.91 -8.81 -2.47
N LYS A 115 9.19 -7.72 -3.19
CA LYS A 115 10.16 -7.66 -4.29
C LYS A 115 10.83 -6.29 -4.30
N ASN A 116 12.10 -6.23 -4.68
CA ASN A 116 12.80 -4.94 -4.78
C ASN A 116 12.13 -4.03 -5.83
N VAL A 117 11.37 -3.05 -5.35
CA VAL A 117 10.56 -2.14 -6.20
C VAL A 117 11.44 -1.28 -7.11
N ASP A 118 12.62 -0.87 -6.66
CA ASP A 118 13.53 -0.05 -7.49
C ASP A 118 14.04 -0.86 -8.68
N ASN A 119 14.43 -2.11 -8.46
CA ASN A 119 14.82 -3.02 -9.55
C ASN A 119 13.65 -3.31 -10.48
N PHE A 120 12.44 -3.50 -9.95
CA PHE A 120 11.23 -3.68 -10.75
C PHE A 120 10.94 -2.46 -11.64
N LYS A 121 11.09 -1.24 -11.11
CA LYS A 121 10.85 0.00 -11.86
C LYS A 121 11.92 0.29 -12.92
N LYS A 122 13.14 -0.22 -12.78
CA LYS A 122 14.23 0.02 -13.76
C LYS A 122 13.91 -0.50 -15.16
N SER A 123 13.14 -1.58 -15.28
CA SER A 123 12.75 -2.14 -16.58
C SER A 123 11.50 -1.49 -17.18
N ILE A 124 10.95 -0.45 -16.54
CA ILE A 124 9.68 0.16 -16.94
C ILE A 124 9.95 1.49 -17.64
N GLN A 125 9.46 1.60 -18.86
CA GLN A 125 9.51 2.84 -19.62
C GLN A 125 8.26 3.68 -19.33
N TYR A 126 8.43 4.81 -18.65
CA TYR A 126 7.35 5.76 -18.45
C TYR A 126 7.13 6.58 -19.71
N ALA A 127 5.87 6.75 -20.12
CA ALA A 127 5.51 7.68 -21.17
C ALA A 127 5.96 9.09 -20.78
N LYS A 128 6.31 9.92 -21.78
CA LYS A 128 6.79 11.29 -21.54
C LYS A 128 5.73 12.32 -21.93
N ASN A 129 5.59 13.34 -21.11
CA ASN A 129 4.79 14.51 -21.45
C ASN A 129 5.53 15.42 -22.45
N ILE A 130 4.90 16.52 -22.86
CA ILE A 130 5.47 17.51 -23.79
C ILE A 130 6.81 18.12 -23.32
N GLU A 131 7.11 18.07 -22.02
CA GLU A 131 8.35 18.57 -21.42
C GLU A 131 9.43 17.47 -21.28
N GLY A 132 9.15 16.26 -21.75
CA GLY A 132 10.04 15.10 -21.61
C GLY A 132 10.08 14.47 -20.22
N LYS A 133 9.21 14.90 -19.29
CA LYS A 133 9.07 14.32 -17.95
C LYS A 133 8.12 13.12 -17.97
N ALA A 134 8.26 12.20 -17.02
CA ALA A 134 7.34 11.08 -16.88
C ALA A 134 5.89 11.58 -16.76
N ALA A 135 5.00 11.02 -17.57
CA ALA A 135 3.58 11.34 -17.60
C ALA A 135 2.90 10.75 -16.36
N LYS A 136 2.82 11.58 -15.32
CA LYS A 136 2.21 11.24 -14.04
C LYS A 136 1.28 12.35 -13.57
N LEU A 137 0.26 11.97 -12.81
CA LEU A 137 -0.58 12.88 -12.06
C LEU A 137 -0.37 12.60 -10.57
N GLU A 138 -0.08 13.64 -9.80
CA GLU A 138 -0.02 13.55 -8.34
C GLU A 138 -1.42 13.64 -7.71
N LEU A 139 -1.56 13.06 -6.52
CA LEU A 139 -2.81 13.07 -5.78
C LEU A 139 -3.21 14.52 -5.46
N ASN A 140 -4.44 14.90 -5.79
CA ASN A 140 -4.97 16.23 -5.49
C ASN A 140 -6.40 16.15 -4.93
N SER A 141 -6.85 17.23 -4.30
CA SER A 141 -8.14 17.30 -3.59
C SER A 141 -9.37 17.21 -4.51
N ILE A 142 -9.21 17.52 -5.80
CA ILE A 142 -10.29 17.53 -6.79
C ILE A 142 -10.51 16.11 -7.32
N ASN A 143 -9.45 15.51 -7.85
CA ASN A 143 -9.51 14.21 -8.52
C ASN A 143 -9.54 13.06 -7.52
N LYS A 144 -8.86 13.19 -6.38
CA LYS A 144 -8.72 12.15 -5.34
C LYS A 144 -8.13 10.82 -5.86
N TYR A 145 -7.40 10.90 -6.97
CA TYR A 145 -6.56 9.83 -7.49
C TYR A 145 -5.26 10.42 -8.06
N LYS A 146 -4.25 9.57 -8.21
CA LYS A 146 -2.95 9.79 -8.85
C LYS A 146 -2.73 8.69 -9.89
N PHE A 147 -1.87 8.91 -10.87
CA PHE A 147 -1.53 7.87 -11.85
C PHE A 147 -0.15 8.05 -12.46
N SER A 148 0.34 6.98 -13.07
CA SER A 148 1.47 6.97 -13.99
C SER A 148 1.05 6.32 -15.31
N ILE A 149 1.54 6.86 -16.42
CA ILE A 149 1.39 6.24 -17.75
C ILE A 149 2.72 5.61 -18.13
N VAL A 150 2.68 4.35 -18.56
CA VAL A 150 3.86 3.62 -19.04
C VAL A 150 3.67 3.19 -20.48
N GLU A 151 4.79 3.03 -21.19
CA GLU A 151 4.86 2.44 -22.52
C GLU A 151 4.85 0.92 -22.35
N GLU A 152 3.73 0.30 -22.71
CA GLU A 152 3.50 -1.13 -22.59
C GLU A 152 2.52 -1.54 -23.70
N GLU A 153 2.93 -2.49 -24.54
CA GLU A 153 2.11 -2.97 -25.65
C GLU A 153 1.06 -3.95 -25.13
N VAL A 154 -0.21 -3.58 -25.31
CA VAL A 154 -1.40 -4.38 -25.04
C VAL A 154 -2.27 -4.43 -26.29
N GLU A 155 -3.29 -5.30 -26.31
CA GLU A 155 -4.09 -5.60 -27.51
C GLU A 155 -4.57 -4.36 -28.29
N ASP A 156 -5.01 -3.30 -27.59
CA ASP A 156 -5.59 -2.09 -28.20
C ASP A 156 -4.81 -0.79 -27.91
N SER A 157 -3.61 -0.87 -27.32
CA SER A 157 -2.86 0.33 -26.88
C SER A 157 -1.37 0.07 -26.77
N HIS A 158 -0.56 1.11 -26.96
CA HIS A 158 0.88 1.11 -26.67
C HIS A 158 1.20 1.69 -25.28
N TYR A 159 0.16 2.07 -24.52
CA TYR A 159 0.29 2.70 -23.22
C TYR A 159 -0.69 2.09 -22.22
N VAL A 160 -0.24 1.97 -20.97
CA VAL A 160 -1.06 1.51 -19.85
C VAL A 160 -1.04 2.55 -18.73
N VAL A 161 -2.21 2.79 -18.13
CA VAL A 161 -2.37 3.70 -16.99
C VAL A 161 -2.46 2.88 -15.71
N TYR A 162 -1.53 3.13 -14.80
CA TYR A 162 -1.52 2.58 -13.44
C TYR A 162 -1.87 3.68 -12.46
N PHE A 163 -2.93 3.50 -11.67
CA PHE A 163 -3.51 4.60 -10.92
C PHE A 163 -4.02 4.17 -9.57
N GLU A 164 -4.02 5.14 -8.65
CA GLU A 164 -4.39 4.97 -7.27
C GLU A 164 -5.26 6.10 -6.73
N GLY A 165 -6.31 5.76 -5.97
CA GLY A 165 -7.17 6.77 -5.37
C GLY A 165 -8.29 6.16 -4.53
N ALA A 166 -9.21 7.01 -4.08
CA ALA A 166 -10.38 6.57 -3.33
C ALA A 166 -11.16 5.48 -4.11
N ALA A 167 -11.56 4.41 -3.42
CA ALA A 167 -12.15 3.24 -4.06
C ALA A 167 -13.37 3.59 -4.93
N GLU A 168 -14.29 4.44 -4.44
CA GLU A 168 -15.48 4.86 -5.19
C GLU A 168 -15.10 5.64 -6.45
N LYS A 169 -14.02 6.44 -6.40
CA LYS A 169 -13.52 7.16 -7.57
C LYS A 169 -12.91 6.19 -8.58
N ILE A 170 -12.09 5.23 -8.14
CA ILE A 170 -11.49 4.25 -9.04
C ILE A 170 -12.56 3.41 -9.71
N ILE A 171 -13.51 2.87 -8.96
CA ILE A 171 -14.62 2.06 -9.48
C ILE A 171 -15.45 2.85 -10.49
N SER A 172 -15.70 4.15 -10.25
CA SER A 172 -16.45 4.99 -11.20
C SER A 172 -15.73 5.23 -12.53
N LEU A 173 -14.40 5.03 -12.59
CA LEU A 173 -13.59 5.21 -13.79
C LEU A 173 -13.39 3.90 -14.57
N CYS A 174 -13.78 2.77 -14.00
CA CYS A 174 -13.56 1.43 -14.53
C CYS A 174 -14.86 0.83 -15.07
N GLN A 175 -14.75 0.10 -16.18
CA GLN A 175 -15.83 -0.75 -16.69
C GLN A 175 -15.59 -2.23 -16.37
N PHE A 176 -14.33 -2.62 -16.15
CA PHE A 176 -13.93 -4.00 -15.95
C PHE A 176 -13.03 -4.16 -14.72
N TYR A 177 -13.01 -5.36 -14.17
CA TYR A 177 -12.05 -5.82 -13.19
C TYR A 177 -11.36 -7.09 -13.69
N MET A 178 -10.16 -7.36 -13.16
CA MET A 178 -9.42 -8.57 -13.47
C MET A 178 -9.67 -9.62 -12.38
N LYS A 179 -9.92 -10.86 -12.81
CA LYS A 179 -9.98 -12.04 -11.94
C LYS A 179 -9.45 -13.24 -12.69
N ASN A 180 -8.46 -13.93 -12.15
CA ASN A 180 -7.80 -15.09 -12.79
C ASN A 180 -7.40 -14.79 -14.24
N ASN A 181 -6.76 -13.65 -14.49
CA ASN A 181 -6.41 -13.15 -15.84
C ASN A 181 -7.59 -12.93 -16.80
N SER A 182 -8.83 -13.00 -16.33
CA SER A 182 -10.01 -12.72 -17.14
C SER A 182 -10.54 -11.33 -16.84
N LYS A 183 -10.85 -10.59 -17.91
CA LYS A 183 -11.50 -9.29 -17.88
C LYS A 183 -13.00 -9.50 -17.67
N LEU A 184 -13.51 -9.11 -16.52
CA LEU A 184 -14.93 -9.25 -16.14
C LEU A 184 -15.56 -7.86 -16.01
N GLU A 185 -16.81 -7.71 -16.44
CA GLU A 185 -17.53 -6.45 -16.34
C GLU A 185 -17.88 -6.13 -14.87
N ILE A 186 -17.74 -4.87 -14.48
CA ILE A 186 -18.13 -4.41 -13.15
C ILE A 186 -19.66 -4.34 -13.09
N ASP A 187 -20.26 -5.28 -12.38
CA ASP A 187 -21.69 -5.33 -12.10
C ASP A 187 -22.02 -4.83 -10.67
N SER A 188 -23.30 -4.88 -10.31
CA SER A 188 -23.76 -4.49 -8.97
C SER A 188 -23.22 -5.41 -7.88
N ALA A 189 -23.06 -6.70 -8.16
CA ALA A 189 -22.57 -7.69 -7.19
C ALA A 189 -21.10 -7.42 -6.83
N PHE A 190 -20.27 -7.09 -7.82
CA PHE A 190 -18.89 -6.68 -7.59
C PHE A 190 -18.83 -5.42 -6.71
N LYS A 191 -19.63 -4.40 -7.03
CA LYS A 191 -19.66 -3.14 -6.26
C LYS A 191 -20.09 -3.37 -4.81
N GLU A 192 -21.10 -4.21 -4.59
CA GLU A 192 -21.57 -4.58 -3.25
C GLU A 192 -20.49 -5.33 -2.46
N ASN A 193 -19.80 -6.28 -3.10
CA ASN A 193 -18.69 -6.99 -2.46
C ASN A 193 -17.57 -6.02 -2.03
N VAL A 194 -17.18 -5.09 -2.90
CA VAL A 194 -16.17 -4.08 -2.55
C VAL A 194 -16.67 -3.17 -1.42
N LEU A 195 -17.92 -2.74 -1.44
CA LEU A 195 -18.49 -1.91 -0.38
C LEU A 195 -18.50 -2.65 0.97
N ASN A 196 -18.91 -3.91 0.99
CA ASN A 196 -18.89 -4.74 2.19
C ASN A 196 -17.46 -4.88 2.75
N CYS A 197 -16.46 -5.02 1.88
CA CYS A 197 -15.05 -5.05 2.30
C CYS A 197 -14.59 -3.69 2.84
N LEU A 198 -15.01 -2.58 2.23
CA LEU A 198 -14.69 -1.23 2.70
C LEU A 198 -15.28 -0.94 4.07
N GLU A 199 -16.52 -1.36 4.33
CA GLU A 199 -17.18 -1.22 5.63
C GLU A 199 -16.46 -2.01 6.73
N GLN A 200 -15.90 -3.17 6.40
CA GLN A 200 -15.12 -3.97 7.36
C GLN A 200 -13.77 -3.37 7.72
N LEU A 201 -13.15 -2.61 6.80
CA LEU A 201 -11.75 -2.22 6.92
C LEU A 201 -11.49 -0.73 7.19
N GLU A 202 -12.54 0.10 7.23
CA GLU A 202 -12.50 1.55 7.47
C GLU A 202 -11.57 2.38 6.53
N GLN A 203 -10.82 1.75 5.62
CA GLN A 203 -10.06 2.36 4.51
C GLN A 203 -9.44 1.28 3.60
N ILE A 204 -9.90 1.14 2.35
CA ILE A 204 -9.14 0.44 1.30
C ILE A 204 -9.04 1.32 0.06
N TYR A 205 -7.83 1.46 -0.47
CA TYR A 205 -7.56 2.04 -1.78
C TYR A 205 -7.47 0.90 -2.79
N LEU A 206 -8.55 0.63 -3.53
CA LEU A 206 -8.61 -0.47 -4.49
C LEU A 206 -8.18 -0.01 -5.89
N PHE A 207 -7.33 -0.79 -6.58
CA PHE A 207 -6.95 -0.53 -7.98
C PHE A 207 -7.44 -1.60 -8.93
N LEU A 208 -8.13 -1.16 -9.98
CA LEU A 208 -8.49 -1.95 -11.14
C LEU A 208 -7.82 -1.32 -12.37
N LEU A 209 -7.25 -2.17 -13.22
CA LEU A 209 -6.66 -1.74 -14.49
C LEU A 209 -7.78 -1.25 -15.40
N LYS A 210 -7.62 -0.02 -15.89
CA LYS A 210 -8.40 0.50 -17.00
C LYS A 210 -7.60 0.22 -18.28
N ASN A 211 -8.19 -0.52 -19.21
CA ASN A 211 -7.88 -0.36 -20.62
C ASN A 211 -8.68 0.86 -21.11
#